data_AF-A0A6M2AZC9-F1
#
_entry.id   AF-A0A6M2AZC9-F1
#
_cell.length_a   1.000
_cell.length_b   1.000
_cell.length_c   1.000
_cell.angle_alpha   90.00
_cell.angle_beta   90.00
_cell.angle_gamma   90.00
#
_symmetry.space_group_name_H-M   'P 1'
#
loop_
_entity.id
_entity.type
_entity.pdbx_description
1 polymer ?
#
loop_
_entity_poly.entity_id
_entity_poly.type
_entity_poly.pdbx_seq_one_letter_code
_entity_poly.pdbx_strand_id
1 'polypeptide(L)'
;MKKILRQTLTIGFLLIGITVFGQEYGFDIHNTSLDEYIQIEKKLGSEETLNTTNYVSFNGDAQPIKFKRKEKDIPDLIVSYHFKEKDSTMSSILYEWDVSNFEKKDNNQKSAKFQKALVKKYNALEKMINEHFGEAKIEGDLSDLSRTDKKDGRLNKKNIWQPNDSTEIVMYTAISNFYEKNGMVTTNPTHRIRLYIKKTKKDEKSIDKLDEKRVDSLNVLSKNFLLTLETKDLLKSKDYLSDLIKEAVTDEQLNTLIENLNFERKTELIYSGVQVGLDGSVFTLLHYKYEDDTSEPPKELIKIIFDDKNKIVGIQPIKLQGKVKN
;
A
#
# COMPACT_ATOMS: atom_id res chain seq x y z
N MET A 1 55.73 48.28 -35.08
CA MET A 1 55.96 46.82 -34.94
C MET A 1 54.99 46.25 -33.92
N LYS A 2 54.26 45.19 -34.33
CA LYS A 2 53.50 44.20 -33.55
C LYS A 2 52.38 44.64 -32.57
N LYS A 3 51.16 44.31 -32.99
CA LYS A 3 49.97 43.97 -32.18
C LYS A 3 50.31 43.20 -30.91
N ILE A 4 49.54 43.40 -29.84
CA ILE A 4 48.80 42.31 -29.17
C ILE A 4 47.54 42.90 -28.53
N LEU A 5 46.41 42.46 -29.08
CA LEU A 5 45.08 42.48 -28.50
C LEU A 5 45.10 41.56 -27.27
N ARG A 6 44.75 42.07 -26.07
CA ARG A 6 44.37 41.21 -24.95
C ARG A 6 42.94 41.51 -24.57
N GLN A 7 42.06 40.70 -25.16
CA GLN A 7 40.76 40.38 -24.61
C GLN A 7 40.97 39.78 -23.21
N THR A 8 40.50 40.46 -22.18
CA THR A 8 40.28 39.83 -20.88
C THR A 8 38.80 39.89 -20.57
N LEU A 9 38.12 38.91 -21.17
CA LEU A 9 37.07 38.08 -20.58
C LEU A 9 36.38 38.70 -19.35
N THR A 10 35.24 39.34 -19.59
CA THR A 10 34.22 39.54 -18.57
C THR A 10 33.77 38.14 -18.12
N ILE A 11 34.37 37.61 -17.06
CA ILE A 11 33.85 36.43 -16.37
C ILE A 11 32.57 36.89 -15.68
N GLY A 12 31.48 36.90 -16.44
CA GLY A 12 30.16 36.80 -15.87
C GLY A 12 30.15 35.50 -15.08
N PHE A 13 30.25 35.60 -13.76
CA PHE A 13 29.88 34.52 -12.86
C PHE A 13 28.38 34.30 -13.06
N LEU A 14 28.03 33.56 -14.10
CA LEU A 14 26.80 32.80 -14.16
C LEU A 14 27.00 31.73 -13.09
N LEU A 15 26.64 32.08 -11.86
CA LEU A 15 26.21 31.13 -10.85
C LEU A 15 24.97 30.44 -11.44
N ILE A 16 25.21 29.53 -12.40
CA ILE A 16 24.34 28.41 -12.63
C ILE A 16 24.49 27.64 -11.32
N GLY A 17 23.63 27.99 -10.35
CA GLY A 17 23.42 27.18 -9.18
C GLY A 17 23.20 25.79 -9.70
N ILE A 18 24.19 24.93 -9.50
CA ILE A 18 24.05 23.51 -9.67
C ILE A 18 23.06 23.18 -8.55
N THR A 19 21.76 23.28 -8.82
CA THR A 19 20.76 22.65 -7.99
C THR A 19 21.13 21.19 -8.08
N VAL A 20 21.86 20.72 -7.08
CA VAL A 20 21.93 19.31 -6.76
C VAL A 20 20.48 18.88 -6.81
N PHE A 21 20.11 18.11 -7.82
CA PHE A 21 18.78 17.53 -7.97
C PHE A 21 18.61 16.58 -6.79
N GLY A 22 18.39 17.15 -5.60
CA GLY A 22 17.81 16.48 -4.47
C GLY A 22 16.49 15.93 -4.98
N GLN A 23 16.23 14.67 -4.68
CA GLN A 23 14.95 14.07 -5.02
C GLN A 23 13.86 14.93 -4.39
N GLU A 24 13.15 15.70 -5.20
CA GLU A 24 12.03 16.51 -4.73
C GLU A 24 10.88 15.53 -4.40
N TYR A 25 10.48 15.56 -3.13
CA TYR A 25 9.34 14.81 -2.60
C TYR A 25 8.19 15.79 -2.37
N GLY A 26 6.99 15.43 -2.82
CA GLY A 26 5.80 16.26 -2.80
C GLY A 26 5.15 16.31 -1.42
N PHE A 27 5.80 16.93 -0.43
CA PHE A 27 5.21 17.03 0.91
C PHE A 27 4.07 18.05 1.01
N ASP A 28 4.03 19.07 0.14
CA ASP A 28 2.94 20.04 0.07
C ASP A 28 1.78 19.59 -0.83
N ILE A 29 1.11 18.51 -0.41
CA ILE A 29 0.04 17.89 -1.20
C ILE A 29 -1.24 18.74 -1.29
N HIS A 30 -1.41 19.72 -0.39
CA HIS A 30 -2.60 20.59 -0.37
C HIS A 30 -2.54 21.70 -1.40
N ASN A 31 -1.35 22.28 -1.59
CA ASN A 31 -1.19 23.43 -2.49
C ASN A 31 -0.60 23.06 -3.85
N THR A 32 -0.08 21.85 -4.03
CA THR A 32 0.49 21.40 -5.31
C THR A 32 -0.56 20.66 -6.14
N SER A 33 -0.75 21.12 -7.37
CA SER A 33 -1.65 20.50 -8.34
C SER A 33 -1.04 19.22 -8.97
N LEU A 34 -1.91 18.37 -9.53
CA LEU A 34 -1.46 17.20 -10.29
C LEU A 34 -0.52 17.58 -11.45
N ASP A 35 -0.85 18.65 -12.18
CA ASP A 35 -0.04 19.12 -13.31
C ASP A 35 1.35 19.55 -12.87
N GLU A 36 1.47 20.26 -11.74
CA GLU A 36 2.77 20.64 -11.18
C GLU A 36 3.62 19.42 -10.83
N TYR A 37 3.01 18.39 -10.24
CA TYR A 37 3.71 17.13 -9.98
C TYR A 37 4.19 16.44 -11.26
N ILE A 38 3.36 16.41 -12.31
CA ILE A 38 3.76 15.88 -13.62
C ILE A 38 4.93 16.69 -14.20
N GLN A 39 4.94 18.02 -14.05
CA GLN A 39 6.05 18.86 -14.52
C GLN A 39 7.33 18.62 -13.71
N ILE A 40 7.22 18.39 -12.40
CA ILE A 40 8.36 17.99 -11.55
C ILE A 40 8.97 16.68 -12.09
N GLU A 41 8.13 15.68 -12.37
CA GLU A 41 8.62 14.40 -12.91
C GLU A 41 9.30 14.53 -14.28
N LYS A 42 8.75 15.37 -15.17
CA LYS A 42 9.39 15.69 -16.46
C LYS A 42 10.76 16.35 -16.27
N LYS A 43 10.88 17.31 -15.35
CA LYS A 43 12.15 17.98 -15.02
C LYS A 43 13.18 17.02 -14.44
N LEU A 44 12.73 16.03 -13.66
CA LEU A 44 13.57 14.98 -13.08
C LEU A 44 13.97 13.89 -14.09
N GLY A 45 13.44 13.94 -15.33
CA GLY A 45 13.70 12.94 -16.36
C GLY A 45 13.07 11.58 -16.05
N SER A 46 11.98 11.57 -15.27
CA SER A 46 11.28 10.35 -14.90
C SER A 46 10.52 9.75 -16.09
N GLU A 47 10.49 8.43 -16.17
CA GLU A 47 9.76 7.72 -17.22
C GLU A 47 8.33 7.44 -16.75
N GLU A 48 7.33 7.92 -17.48
CA GLU A 48 5.94 7.54 -17.23
C GLU A 48 5.75 6.04 -17.46
N THR A 49 5.00 5.38 -16.58
CA THR A 49 4.77 3.93 -16.61
C THR A 49 3.28 3.61 -16.61
N LEU A 50 2.90 2.59 -17.36
CA LEU A 50 1.53 2.11 -17.41
C LEU A 50 1.14 1.42 -16.10
N ASN A 51 -0.14 1.54 -15.75
CA ASN A 51 -0.72 0.74 -14.69
C ASN A 51 -0.80 -0.72 -15.15
N THR A 52 -0.06 -1.60 -14.47
CA THR A 52 -0.10 -3.05 -14.71
C THR A 52 -1.36 -3.70 -14.15
N THR A 53 -2.10 -2.97 -13.32
CA THR A 53 -3.37 -3.39 -12.71
C THR A 53 -4.24 -2.15 -12.57
N ASN A 54 -5.49 -2.25 -13.02
CA ASN A 54 -6.49 -1.20 -12.77
C ASN A 54 -7.00 -1.36 -11.33
N TYR A 55 -6.97 -0.28 -10.57
CA TYR A 55 -7.51 -0.24 -9.21
C TYR A 55 -9.00 0.07 -9.28
N VAL A 56 -9.83 -0.68 -8.55
CA VAL A 56 -11.23 -0.29 -8.37
C VAL A 56 -11.26 0.88 -7.39
N SER A 57 -11.73 2.03 -7.86
CA SER A 57 -11.87 3.25 -7.07
C SER A 57 -13.31 3.44 -6.65
N PHE A 58 -13.56 3.43 -5.35
CA PHE A 58 -14.91 3.51 -4.79
C PHE A 58 -15.35 4.94 -4.42
N ASN A 59 -14.41 5.90 -4.45
CA ASN A 59 -14.62 7.28 -3.98
C ASN A 59 -14.26 8.32 -5.06
N GLY A 60 -14.38 7.93 -6.34
CA GLY A 60 -14.12 8.79 -7.50
C GLY A 60 -12.66 9.20 -7.69
N ASP A 61 -11.70 8.44 -7.16
CA ASP A 61 -10.29 8.58 -7.52
C ASP A 61 -10.02 7.98 -8.91
N ALA A 62 -9.21 8.65 -9.71
CA ALA A 62 -8.76 8.12 -10.99
C ALA A 62 -7.75 6.97 -10.81
N GLN A 63 -7.42 6.28 -11.90
CA GLN A 63 -6.21 5.44 -11.91
C GLN A 63 -4.99 6.32 -11.62
N PRO A 64 -4.05 5.87 -10.76
CA PRO A 64 -2.89 6.67 -10.45
C PRO A 64 -2.01 6.88 -11.68
N ILE A 65 -1.44 8.07 -11.82
CA ILE A 65 -0.38 8.30 -12.80
C ILE A 65 0.95 7.90 -12.15
N LYS A 66 1.72 7.05 -12.83
CA LYS A 66 2.93 6.45 -12.29
C LYS A 66 4.18 6.86 -13.06
N PHE A 67 5.22 7.21 -12.34
CA PHE A 67 6.54 7.53 -12.89
C PHE A 67 7.62 6.64 -12.28
N LYS A 68 8.62 6.29 -13.07
CA LYS A 68 9.80 5.54 -12.64
C LYS A 68 11.02 6.45 -12.63
N ARG A 69 11.72 6.51 -11.50
CA ARG A 69 13.02 7.19 -11.36
C ARG A 69 14.11 6.14 -11.17
N LYS A 70 15.22 6.28 -11.89
CA LYS A 70 16.37 5.36 -11.77
C LYS A 70 17.07 5.54 -10.42
N GLU A 71 17.37 4.42 -9.77
CA GLU A 71 18.11 4.40 -8.51
C GLU A 71 19.39 3.57 -8.66
N LYS A 72 20.35 3.81 -7.75
CA LYS A 72 21.61 3.08 -7.72
C LYS A 72 21.67 2.20 -6.48
N ASP A 73 22.12 0.96 -6.65
CA ASP A 73 22.33 -0.05 -5.60
C ASP A 73 21.04 -0.54 -4.87
N ILE A 74 19.87 0.06 -5.13
CA ILE A 74 18.54 -0.31 -4.63
C ILE A 74 17.53 -0.36 -5.79
N PRO A 75 16.27 -0.83 -5.62
CA PRO A 75 15.29 -0.87 -6.68
C PRO A 75 15.00 0.55 -7.21
N ASP A 76 14.67 0.66 -8.50
CA ASP A 76 14.16 1.91 -9.07
C ASP A 76 12.94 2.39 -8.26
N LEU A 77 12.78 3.71 -8.17
CA LEU A 77 11.65 4.32 -7.47
C LEU A 77 10.44 4.35 -8.41
N ILE A 78 9.30 3.86 -7.94
CA ILE A 78 7.98 4.13 -8.54
C ILE A 78 7.29 5.22 -7.72
N VAL A 79 6.93 6.32 -8.36
CA VAL A 79 6.09 7.38 -7.79
C VAL A 79 4.69 7.22 -8.35
N SER A 80 3.69 7.12 -7.48
CA SER A 80 2.27 7.04 -7.87
C SER A 80 1.51 8.25 -7.34
N TYR A 81 0.89 9.00 -8.24
CA TYR A 81 0.05 10.15 -7.93
C TYR A 81 -1.43 9.74 -7.95
N HIS A 82 -2.07 9.81 -6.80
CA HIS A 82 -3.49 9.51 -6.64
C HIS A 82 -4.30 10.80 -6.54
N PHE A 83 -5.38 10.91 -7.30
CA PHE A 83 -6.17 12.13 -7.43
C PHE A 83 -7.63 11.81 -7.76
N LYS A 84 -8.51 12.78 -7.52
CA LYS A 84 -9.94 12.70 -7.84
C LYS A 84 -10.17 12.83 -9.34
N GLU A 85 -10.93 11.90 -9.91
CA GLU A 85 -11.31 11.91 -11.32
C GLU A 85 -12.14 13.15 -11.69
N LYS A 86 -12.96 13.64 -10.75
CA LYS A 86 -13.85 14.77 -10.96
C LYS A 86 -13.13 16.10 -11.21
N ASP A 87 -12.08 16.38 -10.44
CA ASP A 87 -11.46 17.71 -10.38
C ASP A 87 -9.93 17.69 -10.26
N SER A 88 -9.31 16.51 -10.42
CA SER A 88 -7.87 16.29 -10.30
C SER A 88 -7.27 16.67 -8.94
N THR A 89 -8.08 16.83 -7.90
CA THR A 89 -7.59 17.10 -6.55
C THR A 89 -6.72 15.96 -6.07
N MET A 90 -5.51 16.28 -5.62
CA MET A 90 -4.57 15.31 -5.06
C MET A 90 -5.13 14.67 -3.80
N SER A 91 -5.12 13.32 -3.75
CA SER A 91 -5.54 12.50 -2.62
C SER A 91 -4.33 12.00 -1.82
N SER A 92 -3.36 11.39 -2.52
CA SER A 92 -2.12 10.90 -1.92
C SER A 92 -0.99 10.76 -2.94
N ILE A 93 0.24 10.66 -2.44
CA ILE A 93 1.43 10.33 -3.21
C ILE A 93 2.11 9.13 -2.56
N LEU A 94 2.47 8.14 -3.37
CA LEU A 94 3.24 6.97 -2.94
C LEU A 94 4.59 6.95 -3.64
N TYR A 95 5.66 7.01 -2.86
CA TYR A 95 7.02 6.72 -3.27
C TYR A 95 7.38 5.30 -2.84
N GLU A 96 7.62 4.40 -3.81
CA GLU A 96 7.88 2.98 -3.57
C GLU A 96 9.21 2.53 -4.16
N TRP A 97 10.09 2.05 -3.29
CA TRP A 97 11.27 1.26 -3.66
C TRP A 97 10.98 -0.19 -3.31
N ASP A 98 10.52 -1.01 -4.25
CA ASP A 98 10.13 -2.41 -3.97
C ASP A 98 10.71 -3.34 -5.05
N VAL A 99 11.48 -4.33 -4.62
CA VAL A 99 12.06 -5.34 -5.54
C VAL A 99 10.98 -6.05 -6.35
N SER A 100 9.82 -6.32 -5.75
CA SER A 100 8.73 -7.07 -6.39
C SER A 100 8.10 -6.32 -7.57
N ASN A 101 8.32 -5.01 -7.71
CA ASN A 101 7.88 -4.25 -8.88
C ASN A 101 8.64 -4.65 -10.15
N PHE A 102 9.91 -5.06 -10.01
CA PHE A 102 10.82 -5.30 -11.12
C PHE A 102 11.23 -6.77 -11.27
N GLU A 103 11.33 -7.50 -10.17
CA GLU A 103 11.74 -8.90 -10.15
C GLU A 103 10.57 -9.79 -9.73
N LYS A 104 10.01 -10.51 -10.71
CA LYS A 104 8.80 -11.36 -10.54
C LYS A 104 9.10 -12.82 -10.23
N LYS A 105 10.37 -13.23 -10.22
CA LYS A 105 10.77 -14.62 -9.91
C LYS A 105 10.69 -14.89 -8.40
N ASP A 106 10.52 -16.16 -8.02
CA ASP A 106 10.68 -16.58 -6.63
C ASP A 106 12.14 -16.45 -6.16
N ASN A 107 12.33 -16.41 -4.84
CA ASN A 107 13.63 -16.37 -4.19
C ASN A 107 14.52 -15.19 -4.63
N ASN A 108 14.01 -13.96 -4.51
CA ASN A 108 14.77 -12.74 -4.76
C ASN A 108 15.60 -12.30 -3.54
N GLN A 109 16.45 -13.19 -3.04
CA GLN A 109 17.42 -12.85 -2.00
C GLN A 109 18.37 -11.75 -2.48
N LYS A 110 18.73 -10.85 -1.56
CA LYS A 110 19.60 -9.72 -1.83
C LYS A 110 20.86 -9.78 -0.99
N SER A 111 21.94 -9.25 -1.55
CA SER A 111 23.22 -9.19 -0.84
C SER A 111 23.14 -8.29 0.38
N ALA A 112 24.03 -8.52 1.36
CA ALA A 112 24.18 -7.63 2.51
C ALA A 112 24.48 -6.18 2.09
N LYS A 113 25.21 -5.98 0.97
CA LYS A 113 25.45 -4.64 0.40
C LYS A 113 24.14 -3.96 0.01
N PHE A 114 23.25 -4.67 -0.67
CA PHE A 114 21.94 -4.16 -1.07
C PHE A 114 21.07 -3.83 0.15
N GLN A 115 20.99 -4.72 1.14
CA GLN A 115 20.21 -4.47 2.36
C GLN A 115 20.72 -3.24 3.11
N LYS A 116 22.05 -3.08 3.25
CA LYS A 116 22.66 -1.88 3.83
C LYS A 116 22.34 -0.62 3.04
N ALA A 117 22.33 -0.68 1.70
CA ALA A 117 21.95 0.45 0.86
C ALA A 117 20.48 0.83 1.07
N LEU A 118 19.58 -0.14 1.21
CA LEU A 118 18.17 0.09 1.50
C LEU A 118 17.96 0.71 2.89
N VAL A 119 18.63 0.20 3.94
CA VAL A 119 18.61 0.82 5.28
C VAL A 119 19.16 2.24 5.24
N LYS A 120 20.26 2.47 4.52
CA LYS A 120 20.84 3.81 4.35
C LYS A 120 19.84 4.76 3.69
N LYS A 121 19.12 4.31 2.67
CA LYS A 121 18.05 5.09 2.02
C LYS A 121 16.94 5.44 3.00
N TYR A 122 16.46 4.46 3.77
CA TYR A 122 15.41 4.67 4.78
C TYR A 122 15.84 5.71 5.82
N ASN A 123 17.03 5.58 6.39
CA ASN A 123 17.54 6.49 7.40
C ASN A 123 17.80 7.90 6.83
N ALA A 124 18.20 8.01 5.56
CA ALA A 124 18.37 9.30 4.90
C ALA A 124 17.02 10.01 4.69
N LEU A 125 15.97 9.26 4.30
CA LEU A 125 14.61 9.78 4.20
C LEU A 125 14.09 10.22 5.56
N GLU A 126 14.24 9.38 6.59
CA GLU A 126 13.85 9.68 7.97
C GLU A 126 14.50 10.98 8.45
N LYS A 127 15.82 11.11 8.28
CA LYS A 127 16.55 12.32 8.66
C LYS A 127 16.01 13.55 7.92
N MET A 128 15.82 13.46 6.62
CA MET A 128 15.33 14.57 5.79
C MET A 128 13.91 14.99 6.19
N ILE A 129 13.01 14.04 6.46
CA ILE A 129 11.64 14.33 6.90
C ILE A 129 11.64 14.92 8.32
N ASN A 130 12.47 14.39 9.22
CA ASN A 130 12.63 14.94 10.57
C ASN A 130 13.16 16.38 10.55
N GLU A 131 14.10 16.70 9.66
CA GLU A 131 14.61 18.07 9.47
C GLU A 131 13.51 19.05 9.03
N HIS A 132 12.43 18.58 8.39
CA HIS A 132 11.31 19.41 7.93
C HIS A 132 10.11 19.45 8.90
N PHE A 133 9.77 18.33 9.53
CA PHE A 133 8.51 18.17 10.27
C PHE A 133 8.69 17.78 11.75
N GLY A 134 9.93 17.65 12.23
CA GLY A 134 10.23 17.16 13.57
C GLY A 134 10.21 15.64 13.67
N GLU A 135 10.40 15.13 14.89
CA GLU A 135 10.56 13.70 15.15
C GLU A 135 9.29 12.89 14.85
N ALA A 136 9.48 11.70 14.26
CA ALA A 136 8.39 10.78 13.96
C ALA A 136 7.93 10.00 15.20
N LYS A 137 6.69 9.51 15.17
CA LYS A 137 6.32 8.32 15.96
C LYS A 137 6.92 7.09 15.29
N ILE A 138 7.67 6.29 16.04
CA ILE A 138 8.44 5.14 15.53
C ILE A 138 7.90 3.82 16.09
N GLU A 139 7.77 2.82 15.21
CA GLU A 139 7.48 1.42 15.55
C GLU A 139 8.50 0.52 14.85
N GLY A 140 9.05 -0.47 15.57
CA GLY A 140 10.04 -1.42 15.05
C GLY A 140 11.45 -0.83 14.90
N ASP A 141 12.36 -1.60 14.30
CA ASP A 141 13.78 -1.24 14.17
C ASP A 141 14.45 -1.94 12.97
N LEU A 142 15.62 -1.42 12.58
CA LEU A 142 16.47 -1.95 11.50
C LEU A 142 17.88 -2.29 11.98
N SER A 143 18.05 -2.53 13.29
CA SER A 143 19.37 -2.56 13.93
C SER A 143 20.16 -3.83 13.60
N ASP A 144 19.48 -4.97 13.42
CA ASP A 144 20.12 -6.28 13.29
C ASP A 144 19.83 -6.96 11.94
N LEU A 145 20.56 -6.53 10.90
CA LEU A 145 20.50 -7.13 9.56
C LEU A 145 20.89 -8.63 9.53
N SER A 146 21.62 -9.13 10.54
CA SER A 146 22.04 -10.54 10.59
C SER A 146 20.86 -11.50 10.75
N ARG A 147 19.70 -10.99 11.19
CA ARG A 147 18.48 -11.78 11.34
C ARG A 147 17.72 -11.98 10.05
N THR A 148 17.97 -11.19 9.00
CA THR A 148 17.11 -11.14 7.81
C THR A 148 16.95 -12.47 7.07
N ASP A 149 17.90 -13.39 7.22
CA ASP A 149 17.87 -14.74 6.64
C ASP A 149 17.06 -15.76 7.48
N LYS A 150 16.60 -15.39 8.68
CA LYS A 150 15.82 -16.25 9.60
C LYS A 150 14.32 -16.09 9.40
N LYS A 151 13.56 -17.15 9.69
CA LYS A 151 12.09 -17.22 9.55
C LYS A 151 11.34 -16.10 10.28
N ASP A 152 11.80 -15.77 11.49
CA ASP A 152 11.27 -14.73 12.37
C ASP A 152 12.12 -13.45 12.35
N GLY A 153 13.09 -13.36 11.44
CA GLY A 153 14.10 -12.31 11.43
C GLY A 153 13.84 -11.18 10.44
N ARG A 154 12.60 -11.07 9.93
CA ARG A 154 12.18 -9.92 9.13
C ARG A 154 12.28 -8.65 9.96
N LEU A 155 13.03 -7.68 9.45
CA LEU A 155 13.09 -6.35 10.04
C LEU A 155 11.97 -5.50 9.47
N ASN A 156 11.26 -4.79 10.34
CA ASN A 156 10.24 -3.83 9.98
C ASN A 156 10.47 -2.56 10.78
N LYS A 157 10.38 -1.41 10.12
CA LYS A 157 10.35 -0.10 10.79
C LYS A 157 9.29 0.77 10.13
N LYS A 158 8.54 1.48 10.96
CA LYS A 158 7.49 2.41 10.54
C LYS A 158 7.67 3.72 11.28
N ASN A 159 7.67 4.80 10.51
CA ASN A 159 7.73 6.17 10.99
C ASN A 159 6.46 6.89 10.53
N ILE A 160 5.85 7.64 11.44
CA ILE A 160 4.63 8.41 11.18
C ILE A 160 4.89 9.85 11.61
N TRP A 161 4.67 10.78 10.70
CA TRP A 161 4.63 12.22 10.99
C TRP A 161 3.23 12.75 10.73
N GLN A 162 2.83 13.72 11.54
CA GLN A 162 1.58 14.44 11.38
C GLN A 162 1.90 15.95 11.36
N PRO A 163 2.37 16.48 10.21
CA PRO A 163 2.79 17.89 10.12
C PRO A 163 1.68 18.88 10.51
N ASN A 164 0.42 18.50 10.30
CA ASN A 164 -0.77 19.24 10.66
C ASN A 164 -2.00 18.31 10.67
N ASP A 165 -3.16 18.84 11.07
CA ASP A 165 -4.43 18.10 11.19
C ASP A 165 -4.94 17.48 9.88
N SER A 166 -4.40 17.91 8.73
CA SER A 166 -4.87 17.53 7.41
C SER A 166 -3.82 16.77 6.58
N THR A 167 -2.67 16.43 7.17
CA THR A 167 -1.57 15.76 6.47
C THR A 167 -0.97 14.66 7.33
N GLU A 168 -0.90 13.45 6.79
CA GLU A 168 -0.17 12.33 7.38
C GLU A 168 0.94 11.90 6.43
N ILE A 169 2.15 11.74 6.96
CA ILE A 169 3.29 11.15 6.26
C ILE A 169 3.61 9.82 6.93
N VAL A 170 3.56 8.73 6.17
CA VAL A 170 3.85 7.38 6.68
C VAL A 170 4.96 6.76 5.86
N MET A 171 6.08 6.45 6.52
CA MET A 171 7.18 5.72 5.90
C MET A 171 7.35 4.37 6.58
N TYR A 172 7.32 3.29 5.81
CA TYR A 172 7.59 1.96 6.35
C TYR A 172 8.53 1.17 5.46
N THR A 173 9.22 0.22 6.07
CA THR A 173 10.11 -0.72 5.37
C THR A 173 9.91 -2.14 5.88
N ALA A 174 10.17 -3.10 5.02
CA ALA A 174 10.25 -4.51 5.36
C ALA A 174 11.47 -5.11 4.65
N ILE A 175 12.38 -5.72 5.42
CA ILE A 175 13.63 -6.32 4.93
C ILE A 175 13.74 -7.75 5.44
N SER A 176 13.77 -8.71 4.51
CA SER A 176 13.95 -10.14 4.79
C SER A 176 14.49 -10.85 3.56
N ASN A 177 15.53 -11.66 3.78
CA ASN A 177 16.07 -12.62 2.83
C ASN A 177 15.53 -14.03 3.04
N PHE A 178 14.73 -14.26 4.09
CA PHE A 178 14.17 -15.57 4.36
C PHE A 178 13.33 -16.02 3.17
N TYR A 179 13.72 -17.17 2.62
CA TYR A 179 13.00 -17.86 1.57
C TYR A 179 12.67 -19.26 2.05
N GLU A 180 11.39 -19.61 1.98
CA GLU A 180 10.92 -20.95 2.32
C GLU A 180 9.83 -21.32 1.34
N LYS A 181 9.99 -22.47 0.69
CA LYS A 181 8.99 -23.05 -0.20
C LYS A 181 8.47 -24.33 0.40
N ASN A 182 7.28 -24.27 0.97
CA ASN A 182 6.59 -25.40 1.59
C ASN A 182 5.39 -25.78 0.71
N GLY A 183 5.65 -26.64 -0.27
CA GLY A 183 4.64 -27.02 -1.27
C GLY A 183 4.23 -25.83 -2.15
N MET A 184 2.97 -25.39 -2.02
CA MET A 184 2.40 -24.26 -2.77
C MET A 184 2.55 -22.92 -2.03
N VAL A 185 2.96 -22.94 -0.76
CA VAL A 185 3.24 -21.72 0.01
C VAL A 185 4.70 -21.34 -0.19
N THR A 186 4.92 -20.14 -0.72
CA THR A 186 6.26 -19.58 -0.87
C THR A 186 6.35 -18.32 -0.02
N THR A 187 7.14 -18.38 1.05
CA THR A 187 7.57 -17.18 1.77
C THR A 187 8.71 -16.58 0.94
N ASN A 188 8.41 -15.51 0.22
CA ASN A 188 9.40 -14.84 -0.60
C ASN A 188 10.16 -13.75 0.19
N PRO A 189 11.46 -13.56 -0.08
CA PRO A 189 12.22 -12.42 0.38
C PRO A 189 11.49 -11.10 0.09
N THR A 190 11.53 -10.17 1.03
CA THR A 190 10.87 -8.87 0.92
C THR A 190 11.91 -7.78 1.15
N HIS A 191 12.03 -6.87 0.20
CA HIS A 191 12.94 -5.73 0.31
C HIS A 191 12.24 -4.51 -0.25
N ARG A 192 11.66 -3.69 0.64
CA ARG A 192 10.91 -2.52 0.22
C ARG A 192 10.95 -1.36 1.19
N ILE A 193 10.86 -0.16 0.65
CA ILE A 193 10.51 1.07 1.38
C ILE A 193 9.28 1.67 0.71
N ARG A 194 8.30 2.09 1.50
CA ARG A 194 7.17 2.89 1.03
C ARG A 194 7.07 4.16 1.85
N LEU A 195 6.94 5.28 1.17
CA LEU A 195 6.69 6.59 1.76
C LEU A 195 5.38 7.12 1.16
N TYR A 196 4.40 7.32 2.04
CA TYR A 196 3.10 7.88 1.72
C TYR A 196 3.01 9.31 2.21
N ILE A 197 2.49 10.20 1.38
CA ILE A 197 2.02 11.54 1.76
C ILE A 197 0.52 11.53 1.51
N LYS A 198 -0.28 11.75 2.54
CA LYS A 198 -1.75 11.64 2.47
C LYS A 198 -2.41 12.90 3.00
N LYS A 199 -3.49 13.31 2.34
CA LYS A 199 -4.46 14.22 2.96
C LYS A 199 -5.29 13.44 3.98
N THR A 200 -5.35 13.93 5.20
CA THR A 200 -6.29 13.45 6.22
C THR A 200 -7.48 14.41 6.28
N LYS A 201 -8.68 13.89 6.49
CA LYS A 201 -9.84 14.73 6.81
C LYS A 201 -9.79 15.07 8.29
N LYS A 202 -10.21 16.29 8.65
CA LYS A 202 -10.15 16.87 10.00
C LYS A 202 -10.97 16.14 11.09
N ASP A 203 -11.57 14.99 10.80
CA ASP A 203 -12.49 14.26 11.69
C ASP A 203 -12.11 12.78 11.94
N GLU A 204 -10.93 12.31 11.53
CA GLU A 204 -10.56 10.90 11.77
C GLU A 204 -9.76 10.75 13.07
N LYS A 205 -10.49 10.33 14.11
CA LYS A 205 -9.95 9.72 15.32
C LYS A 205 -8.79 8.79 14.98
N SER A 206 -7.81 8.76 15.88
CA SER A 206 -6.77 7.73 15.95
C SER A 206 -7.31 6.38 15.50
N ILE A 207 -6.55 5.67 14.67
CA ILE A 207 -6.78 4.24 14.42
C ILE A 207 -6.57 3.54 15.77
N ASP A 208 -7.62 3.55 16.58
CA ASP A 208 -7.69 2.80 17.81
C ASP A 208 -7.68 1.32 17.44
N LYS A 209 -7.05 0.54 18.32
CA LYS A 209 -7.11 -0.92 18.32
C LYS A 209 -8.57 -1.35 18.10
N LEU A 210 -8.82 -2.23 17.14
CA LEU A 210 -10.17 -2.75 16.82
C LEU A 210 -10.88 -3.15 18.11
N ASP A 211 -11.95 -2.43 18.45
CA ASP A 211 -12.77 -2.69 19.65
C ASP A 211 -13.37 -4.09 19.54
N GLU A 212 -13.14 -4.94 20.55
CA GLU A 212 -13.67 -6.32 20.60
C GLU A 212 -15.19 -6.34 20.40
N LYS A 213 -15.92 -5.36 20.95
CA LYS A 213 -17.37 -5.24 20.76
C LYS A 213 -17.76 -4.99 19.31
N ARG A 214 -16.95 -4.22 18.57
CA ARG A 214 -17.15 -3.98 17.14
C ARG A 214 -16.90 -5.27 16.36
N VAL A 215 -15.82 -6.00 16.67
CA VAL A 215 -15.52 -7.29 16.02
C VAL A 215 -16.67 -8.28 16.21
N ASP A 216 -17.22 -8.40 17.42
CA ASP A 216 -18.35 -9.29 17.71
C ASP A 216 -19.60 -8.90 16.92
N SER A 217 -19.91 -7.60 16.86
CA SER A 217 -21.04 -7.07 16.11
C SER A 217 -20.91 -7.36 14.61
N LEU A 218 -19.73 -7.14 14.05
CA LEU A 218 -19.43 -7.45 12.65
C LEU A 218 -19.45 -8.95 12.38
N ASN A 219 -19.01 -9.78 13.34
CA ASN A 219 -19.08 -11.23 13.23
C ASN A 219 -20.53 -11.73 13.14
N VAL A 220 -21.43 -11.16 13.94
CA VAL A 220 -22.87 -11.44 13.85
C VAL A 220 -23.42 -10.99 12.50
N LEU A 221 -23.06 -9.79 12.02
CA LEU A 221 -23.48 -9.29 10.71
C LEU A 221 -23.00 -10.18 9.56
N SER A 222 -21.75 -10.65 9.59
CA SER A 222 -21.21 -11.61 8.62
C SER A 222 -22.05 -12.89 8.56
N LYS A 223 -22.37 -13.47 9.72
CA LYS A 223 -23.19 -14.70 9.80
C LYS A 223 -24.58 -14.48 9.23
N ASN A 224 -25.23 -13.38 9.58
CA ASN A 224 -26.56 -13.04 9.07
C ASN A 224 -26.55 -12.81 7.55
N PHE A 225 -25.51 -12.16 7.03
CA PHE A 225 -25.33 -11.98 5.59
C PHE A 225 -25.14 -13.32 4.86
N LEU A 226 -24.26 -14.20 5.36
CA LEU A 226 -24.03 -15.52 4.78
C LEU A 226 -25.30 -16.39 4.80
N LEU A 227 -26.08 -16.36 5.90
CA LEU A 227 -27.38 -17.03 5.98
C LEU A 227 -28.39 -16.46 4.98
N THR A 228 -28.38 -15.14 4.76
CA THR A 228 -29.26 -14.51 3.76
C THR A 228 -28.88 -14.96 2.35
N LEU A 229 -27.58 -15.06 2.05
CA LEU A 229 -27.09 -15.62 0.79
C LEU A 229 -27.46 -17.10 0.61
N GLU A 230 -27.39 -17.92 1.66
CA GLU A 230 -27.81 -19.33 1.65
C GLU A 230 -29.28 -19.48 1.23
N THR A 231 -30.16 -18.61 1.75
CA THR A 231 -31.58 -18.58 1.39
C THR A 231 -31.86 -17.98 0.01
N LYS A 232 -30.83 -17.50 -0.70
CA LYS A 232 -30.92 -16.82 -2.01
C LYS A 232 -31.85 -15.60 -2.03
N ASP A 233 -32.03 -14.93 -0.88
CA ASP A 233 -32.80 -13.68 -0.78
C ASP A 233 -31.92 -12.50 -1.24
N LEU A 234 -31.79 -12.34 -2.57
CA LEU A 234 -30.86 -11.37 -3.17
C LEU A 234 -31.19 -9.92 -2.80
N LEU A 235 -32.48 -9.59 -2.68
CA LEU A 235 -32.92 -8.25 -2.27
C LEU A 235 -32.43 -7.94 -0.85
N LYS A 236 -32.66 -8.85 0.10
CA LYS A 236 -32.21 -8.68 1.47
C LYS A 236 -30.70 -8.76 1.60
N SER A 237 -30.02 -9.57 0.78
CA SER A 237 -28.56 -9.60 0.71
C SER A 237 -27.98 -8.23 0.35
N LYS A 238 -28.60 -7.49 -0.59
CA LYS A 238 -28.17 -6.13 -0.95
C LYS A 238 -28.32 -5.13 0.19
N ASP A 239 -29.17 -5.36 1.18
CA ASP A 239 -29.31 -4.47 2.33
C ASP A 239 -28.12 -4.52 3.31
N TYR A 240 -27.29 -5.56 3.25
CA TYR A 240 -26.03 -5.64 3.99
C TYR A 240 -24.90 -4.87 3.31
N LEU A 241 -25.04 -4.57 2.03
CA LEU A 241 -24.02 -3.90 1.25
C LEU A 241 -23.97 -2.41 1.58
N SER A 242 -22.77 -1.85 1.47
CA SER A 242 -22.53 -0.43 1.61
C SER A 242 -23.13 0.33 0.43
N ASP A 243 -23.56 1.56 0.68
CA ASP A 243 -23.98 2.50 -0.37
C ASP A 243 -22.89 2.66 -1.45
N LEU A 244 -21.62 2.40 -1.10
CA LEU A 244 -20.47 2.41 -2.01
C LEU A 244 -20.55 1.37 -3.14
N ILE A 245 -21.19 0.22 -2.89
CA ILE A 245 -21.23 -0.89 -3.86
C ILE A 245 -22.64 -1.39 -4.16
N LYS A 246 -23.64 -1.04 -3.34
CA LYS A 246 -24.99 -1.61 -3.39
C LYS A 246 -25.63 -1.50 -4.78
N GLU A 247 -25.45 -0.36 -5.44
CA GLU A 247 -25.99 -0.10 -6.80
C GLU A 247 -25.17 -0.78 -7.91
N ALA A 248 -23.88 -1.04 -7.67
CA ALA A 248 -23.00 -1.69 -8.65
C ALA A 248 -23.09 -3.22 -8.63
N VAL A 249 -23.52 -3.81 -7.50
CA VAL A 249 -23.61 -5.26 -7.33
C VAL A 249 -24.85 -5.82 -8.01
N THR A 250 -24.62 -6.67 -9.01
CA THR A 250 -25.69 -7.34 -9.77
C THR A 250 -26.14 -8.64 -9.10
N ASP A 251 -27.34 -9.09 -9.43
CA ASP A 251 -27.87 -10.38 -8.96
C ASP A 251 -27.00 -11.55 -9.46
N GLU A 252 -26.44 -11.42 -10.67
CA GLU A 252 -25.49 -12.39 -11.23
C GLU A 252 -24.23 -12.52 -10.35
N GLN A 253 -23.64 -11.40 -9.93
CA GLN A 253 -22.47 -11.40 -9.06
C GLN A 253 -22.77 -12.03 -7.69
N LEU A 254 -23.95 -11.79 -7.13
CA LEU A 254 -24.39 -12.44 -5.89
C LEU A 254 -24.59 -13.95 -6.07
N ASN A 255 -25.17 -14.38 -7.19
CA ASN A 255 -25.30 -15.79 -7.51
C ASN A 255 -23.94 -16.47 -7.69
N THR A 256 -23.00 -15.84 -8.41
CA THR A 256 -21.62 -16.34 -8.51
C THR A 256 -20.94 -16.44 -7.14
N LEU A 257 -21.16 -15.46 -6.27
CA LEU A 257 -20.66 -15.53 -4.89
C LEU A 257 -21.25 -16.73 -4.13
N ILE A 258 -22.57 -16.92 -4.20
CA ILE A 258 -23.29 -18.05 -3.57
C ILE A 258 -22.70 -19.39 -4.04
N GLU A 259 -22.47 -19.55 -5.33
CA GLU A 259 -21.87 -20.77 -5.92
C GLU A 259 -20.44 -21.06 -5.43
N ASN A 260 -19.72 -20.04 -4.98
CA ASN A 260 -18.35 -20.16 -4.49
C ASN A 260 -18.24 -20.32 -2.97
N LEU A 261 -19.37 -20.36 -2.26
CA LEU A 261 -19.45 -20.58 -0.82
C LEU A 261 -19.99 -21.99 -0.52
N ASN A 262 -19.58 -22.55 0.61
CA ASN A 262 -20.12 -23.81 1.13
C ASN A 262 -20.91 -23.53 2.41
N PHE A 263 -22.22 -23.46 2.31
CA PHE A 263 -23.10 -23.14 3.44
C PHE A 263 -23.33 -24.33 4.39
N GLU A 264 -23.05 -25.56 3.95
CA GLU A 264 -23.14 -26.74 4.81
C GLU A 264 -21.98 -26.81 5.82
N ARG A 265 -20.88 -26.10 5.54
CA ARG A 265 -19.69 -26.07 6.38
C ARG A 265 -19.73 -24.86 7.32
N LYS A 266 -19.56 -25.12 8.61
CA LYS A 266 -19.50 -24.08 9.63
C LYS A 266 -18.23 -23.25 9.50
N THR A 267 -18.35 -21.94 9.68
CA THR A 267 -17.23 -21.00 9.60
C THR A 267 -16.77 -20.51 10.97
N GLU A 268 -15.47 -20.31 11.12
CA GLU A 268 -14.80 -19.78 12.31
C GLU A 268 -14.00 -18.54 11.95
N LEU A 269 -14.14 -17.47 12.75
CA LEU A 269 -13.34 -16.24 12.60
C LEU A 269 -11.91 -16.51 13.09
N ILE A 270 -10.93 -16.32 12.20
CA ILE A 270 -9.51 -16.57 12.51
C ILE A 270 -8.65 -15.31 12.53
N TYR A 271 -9.17 -14.21 11.98
CA TYR A 271 -8.44 -12.94 11.94
C TYR A 271 -9.41 -11.76 11.84
N SER A 272 -9.09 -10.69 12.57
CA SER A 272 -9.67 -9.37 12.39
C SER A 272 -8.55 -8.34 12.24
N GLY A 273 -8.78 -7.33 11.40
CA GLY A 273 -7.79 -6.28 11.16
C GLY A 273 -8.40 -5.04 10.55
N VAL A 274 -7.60 -3.98 10.45
CA VAL A 274 -7.98 -2.76 9.72
C VAL A 274 -7.13 -2.61 8.46
N GLN A 275 -7.75 -2.13 7.39
CA GLN A 275 -7.07 -1.70 6.17
C GLN A 275 -7.47 -0.26 5.93
N VAL A 276 -6.48 0.61 5.83
CA VAL A 276 -6.69 2.01 5.50
C VAL A 276 -6.77 2.13 3.98
N GLY A 277 -7.89 2.67 3.51
CA GLY A 277 -8.11 3.09 2.13
C GLY A 277 -7.15 4.21 1.73
N LEU A 278 -7.06 4.46 0.42
CA LEU A 278 -6.13 5.47 -0.10
C LEU A 278 -6.47 6.91 0.34
N ASP A 279 -7.70 7.12 0.79
CA ASP A 279 -8.28 8.39 1.22
C ASP A 279 -8.33 8.56 2.75
N GLY A 280 -7.73 7.64 3.51
CA GLY A 280 -7.79 7.62 4.97
C GLY A 280 -8.91 6.75 5.55
N SER A 281 -9.92 6.40 4.74
CA SER A 281 -11.06 5.60 5.19
C SER A 281 -10.60 4.28 5.82
N VAL A 282 -11.04 3.99 7.04
CA VAL A 282 -10.66 2.77 7.75
C VAL A 282 -11.69 1.67 7.47
N PHE A 283 -11.25 0.60 6.82
CA PHE A 283 -12.06 -0.59 6.60
C PHE A 283 -11.72 -1.67 7.62
N THR A 284 -12.74 -2.34 8.16
CA THR A 284 -12.53 -3.51 9.02
C THR A 284 -12.57 -4.78 8.18
N LEU A 285 -11.62 -5.69 8.39
CA LEU A 285 -11.53 -6.96 7.69
C LEU A 285 -11.71 -8.10 8.67
N LEU A 286 -12.54 -9.07 8.29
CA LEU A 286 -12.71 -10.33 8.98
C LEU A 286 -12.35 -11.47 8.03
N HIS A 287 -11.49 -12.40 8.48
CA HIS A 287 -11.21 -13.64 7.76
C HIS A 287 -11.79 -14.83 8.50
N TYR A 288 -12.49 -15.67 7.76
CA TYR A 288 -13.06 -16.91 8.22
C TYR A 288 -12.38 -18.09 7.54
N LYS A 289 -12.23 -19.20 8.27
CA LYS A 289 -12.02 -20.52 7.69
C LYS A 289 -13.26 -21.38 7.90
N TYR A 290 -13.35 -22.51 7.22
CA TYR A 290 -14.29 -23.55 7.60
C TYR A 290 -13.73 -24.38 8.76
N GLU A 291 -14.56 -24.70 9.76
CA GLU A 291 -14.14 -25.38 11.01
C GLU A 291 -13.55 -26.77 10.77
N ASP A 292 -14.03 -27.48 9.74
CA ASP A 292 -13.54 -28.78 9.32
C ASP A 292 -12.22 -28.71 8.54
N ASP A 293 -11.77 -27.51 8.16
CA ASP A 293 -10.46 -27.30 7.55
C ASP A 293 -9.37 -27.24 8.61
N THR A 294 -8.77 -28.40 8.85
CA THR A 294 -7.65 -28.59 9.79
C THR A 294 -6.27 -28.30 9.17
N SER A 295 -6.21 -27.81 7.93
CA SER A 295 -4.95 -27.52 7.26
C SER A 295 -4.32 -26.20 7.72
N GLU A 296 -2.98 -26.17 7.73
CA GLU A 296 -2.19 -24.98 8.03
C GLU A 296 -1.23 -24.68 6.86
N PRO A 297 -1.45 -23.59 6.08
CA PRO A 297 -2.58 -22.65 6.17
C PRO A 297 -3.90 -23.28 5.70
N PRO A 298 -5.08 -22.71 6.08
CA PRO A 298 -6.39 -23.20 5.63
C PRO A 298 -6.48 -23.18 4.10
N LYS A 299 -6.99 -24.26 3.51
CA LYS A 299 -7.22 -24.38 2.06
C LYS A 299 -8.29 -23.43 1.58
N GLU A 300 -9.27 -23.11 2.41
CA GLU A 300 -10.36 -22.23 2.04
C GLU A 300 -10.59 -21.15 3.08
N LEU A 301 -10.72 -19.91 2.61
CA LEU A 301 -10.96 -18.73 3.43
C LEU A 301 -12.10 -17.91 2.86
N ILE A 302 -12.83 -17.22 3.72
CA ILE A 302 -13.78 -16.17 3.33
C ILE A 302 -13.31 -14.87 3.96
N LYS A 303 -13.01 -13.89 3.11
CA LYS A 303 -12.66 -12.54 3.53
C LYS A 303 -13.88 -11.63 3.39
N ILE A 304 -14.24 -10.90 4.44
CA ILE A 304 -15.31 -9.90 4.42
C ILE A 304 -14.73 -8.55 4.87
N ILE A 305 -15.10 -7.49 4.17
CA ILE A 305 -14.60 -6.13 4.36
C ILE A 305 -15.78 -5.21 4.65
N PHE A 306 -15.66 -4.41 5.71
CA PHE A 306 -16.68 -3.48 6.19
C PHE A 306 -16.19 -2.04 6.15
N ASP A 307 -17.10 -1.12 5.85
CA ASP A 307 -16.90 0.32 6.04
C ASP A 307 -17.08 0.75 7.51
N ASP A 308 -16.99 2.06 7.74
CA ASP A 308 -17.17 2.69 9.05
C ASP A 308 -18.59 2.52 9.61
N LYS A 309 -19.60 2.43 8.72
CA LYS A 309 -21.03 2.20 9.00
C LYS A 309 -21.41 0.73 9.21
N ASN A 310 -20.44 -0.18 9.31
CA ASN A 310 -20.65 -1.63 9.46
C ASN A 310 -21.39 -2.27 8.27
N LYS A 311 -21.27 -1.71 7.07
CA LYS A 311 -21.80 -2.28 5.83
C LYS A 311 -20.70 -2.96 5.02
N ILE A 312 -21.09 -3.99 4.27
CA ILE A 312 -20.14 -4.80 3.49
C ILE A 312 -19.74 -4.04 2.23
N VAL A 313 -18.44 -3.83 2.05
CA VAL A 313 -17.84 -3.25 0.84
C VAL A 313 -17.11 -4.29 -0.01
N GLY A 314 -16.95 -5.50 0.51
CA GLY A 314 -16.35 -6.59 -0.25
C GLY A 314 -16.47 -7.93 0.47
N ILE A 315 -16.64 -8.98 -0.33
CA ILE A 315 -16.57 -10.35 0.12
C ILE A 315 -15.80 -11.17 -0.92
N GLN A 316 -14.91 -12.02 -0.46
CA GLN A 316 -14.04 -12.81 -1.30
C GLN A 316 -13.87 -14.22 -0.73
N PRO A 317 -14.51 -15.24 -1.32
CA PRO A 317 -14.11 -16.62 -1.14
C PRO A 317 -12.74 -16.84 -1.78
N ILE A 318 -11.83 -17.50 -1.05
CA ILE A 318 -10.45 -17.76 -1.46
C ILE A 318 -10.22 -19.26 -1.32
N LYS A 319 -9.97 -19.93 -2.45
CA LYS A 319 -9.53 -21.33 -2.49
C LYS A 319 -8.03 -21.37 -2.74
N LEU A 320 -7.26 -21.70 -1.72
CA LEU A 320 -5.84 -22.03 -1.83
C LEU A 320 -5.75 -23.45 -2.40
N GLN A 321 -5.34 -23.58 -3.67
CA GLN A 321 -5.25 -24.89 -4.32
C GLN A 321 -4.36 -25.84 -3.49
N GLY A 322 -4.81 -27.09 -3.33
CA GLY A 322 -4.02 -28.18 -2.79
C GLY A 322 -3.25 -28.90 -3.90
N LYS A 323 -2.10 -29.48 -3.54
CA LYS A 323 -1.21 -30.27 -4.42
C LYS A 323 -2.00 -31.16 -5.40
N VAL A 324 -1.80 -30.97 -6.71
CA VAL A 324 -2.03 -32.04 -7.69
C VAL A 324 -0.96 -33.10 -7.38
N LYS A 325 -1.39 -34.27 -6.90
CA LYS A 325 -0.51 -35.44 -6.80
C LYS A 325 -0.19 -35.87 -8.23
N ASN A 326 1.08 -35.77 -8.62
CA ASN A 326 1.65 -36.63 -9.66
C ASN A 326 2.22 -37.87 -9.00
#